data_AF-A0A9X1GPV2-F1
#
_entry.id   AF-A0A9X1GPV2-F1
#
_cell.length_a   1.000
_cell.length_b   1.000
_cell.length_c   1.000
_cell.angle_alpha   90.00
_cell.angle_beta   90.00
_cell.angle_gamma   90.00
#
_symmetry.space_group_name_H-M   'P 1'
#
loop_
_entity.id
_entity.type
_entity.pdbx_description
1 polymer ?
#
loop_
_entity_poly.entity_id
_entity_poly.type
_entity_poly.pdbx_seq_one_letter_code
_entity_poly.pdbx_strand_id
1 'polypeptide(L)'
;MNLELKHQNLLKILLIASVISTAIHFTDNYLFIKQYPQPAWITASSIYQSWLILTAIGITGYWLYKYRKYWLSYACLLVYSFTGLASPGHYLYGTMSQFSAKMHLFIWTDGLTSLAILGFIFWSALILKKWQQEPSPTDNI
;
A
#
# COMPACT_ATOMS: atom_id res chain seq x y z
N MET A 1 7.20 20.45 -16.79
CA MET A 1 7.78 19.09 -16.92
C MET A 1 8.44 18.58 -15.63
N ASN A 2 9.32 19.36 -14.97
CA ASN A 2 10.05 18.91 -13.77
C ASN A 2 9.20 18.56 -12.53
N LEU A 3 8.11 19.27 -12.26
CA LEU A 3 7.26 19.02 -11.08
C LEU A 3 6.45 17.72 -11.19
N GLU A 4 5.94 17.39 -12.38
CA GLU A 4 5.19 16.15 -12.58
C GLU A 4 6.08 14.92 -12.37
N LEU A 5 7.29 14.97 -12.92
CA LEU A 5 8.30 13.93 -12.71
C LEU A 5 8.66 13.78 -11.23
N LYS A 6 8.74 14.88 -10.47
CA LYS A 6 8.98 14.83 -9.02
C LYS A 6 7.87 14.09 -8.27
N HIS A 7 6.59 14.36 -8.58
CA HIS A 7 5.47 13.67 -7.91
C HIS A 7 5.41 12.19 -8.28
N GLN A 8 5.64 11.85 -9.55
CA GLN A 8 5.72 10.46 -10.01
C GLN A 8 6.88 9.72 -9.34
N ASN A 9 8.04 10.35 -9.20
CA ASN A 9 9.18 9.76 -8.51
C ASN A 9 8.92 9.59 -7.02
N LEU A 10 8.28 10.56 -6.36
CA LEU A 10 7.89 10.43 -4.96
C LEU A 10 6.95 9.23 -4.76
N LEU A 11 5.87 9.13 -5.55
CA LEU A 11 4.95 7.99 -5.50
C LEU A 11 5.69 6.67 -5.74
N LYS A 12 6.58 6.63 -6.73
CA LYS A 12 7.39 5.45 -7.04
C LYS A 12 8.23 5.01 -5.83
N ILE A 13 8.91 5.95 -5.16
CA ILE A 13 9.73 5.68 -3.98
C ILE A 13 8.86 5.14 -2.84
N LEU A 14 7.73 5.79 -2.56
CA LEU A 14 6.79 5.34 -1.51
C LEU A 14 6.25 3.94 -1.80
N LEU A 15 5.89 3.67 -3.05
CA LEU A 15 5.40 2.36 -3.46
C LEU A 15 6.49 1.28 -3.35
N ILE A 16 7.72 1.55 -3.79
CA ILE A 16 8.84 0.60 -3.64
C ILE A 16 9.11 0.31 -2.16
N ALA A 17 9.15 1.34 -1.32
CA ALA A 17 9.37 1.16 0.12
C ALA A 17 8.26 0.32 0.77
N SER A 18 6.99 0.58 0.42
CA SER A 18 5.84 -0.19 0.90
C SER A 18 5.86 -1.64 0.39
N VAL A 19 6.19 -1.88 -0.88
CA VAL A 19 6.29 -3.23 -1.45
C VAL A 19 7.39 -4.02 -0.76
N ILE A 20 8.57 -3.41 -0.51
CA ILE A 20 9.66 -4.08 0.22
C ILE A 20 9.24 -4.39 1.66
N SER A 21 8.65 -3.43 2.38
CA SER A 21 8.19 -3.65 3.76
C SER A 21 7.18 -4.80 3.83
N THR A 22 6.12 -4.72 3.01
CA THR A 22 5.05 -5.71 3.01
C THR A 22 5.55 -7.07 2.51
N ALA A 23 6.49 -7.13 1.56
CA ALA A 23 7.10 -8.39 1.14
C ALA A 23 7.80 -9.08 2.31
N ILE A 24 8.60 -8.33 3.08
CA ILE A 24 9.30 -8.86 4.25
C ILE A 24 8.30 -9.35 5.30
N HIS A 25 7.32 -8.51 5.66
CA HIS A 25 6.31 -8.85 6.65
C HIS A 25 5.47 -10.06 6.25
N PHE A 26 4.88 -10.05 5.05
CA PHE A 26 4.00 -11.13 4.59
C PHE A 26 4.77 -12.44 4.40
N THR A 27 6.05 -12.38 4.00
CA THR A 27 6.91 -13.59 3.95
C THR A 27 7.14 -14.14 5.36
N ASP A 28 7.43 -13.29 6.34
CA ASP A 28 7.61 -13.72 7.73
C ASP A 28 6.31 -14.32 8.30
N ASN A 29 5.18 -13.65 8.06
CA ASN A 29 3.87 -14.11 8.49
C ASN A 29 3.45 -15.41 7.80
N TYR A 30 3.78 -15.59 6.52
CA TYR A 30 3.56 -16.84 5.79
C TYR A 30 4.35 -18.01 6.40
N LEU A 31 5.65 -17.82 6.62
CA LEU A 31 6.54 -18.88 7.13
C LEU A 31 6.26 -19.22 8.60
N PHE A 32 5.93 -18.22 9.40
CA PHE A 32 5.74 -18.33 10.84
C PHE A 32 4.29 -18.10 11.28
N ILE A 33 3.32 -18.50 10.45
CA ILE A 33 1.90 -18.21 10.67
C ILE A 33 1.38 -18.59 12.05
N LYS A 34 1.88 -19.71 12.62
CA LYS A 34 1.48 -20.18 13.96
C LYS A 34 2.00 -19.30 15.10
N GLN A 35 2.97 -18.44 14.83
CA GLN A 35 3.57 -17.53 15.81
C GLN A 35 2.90 -16.16 15.81
N TYR A 36 2.15 -15.81 14.76
CA TYR A 36 1.45 -14.53 14.67
C TYR A 36 0.06 -14.65 15.29
N PRO A 37 -0.28 -13.85 16.32
CA PRO A 37 -1.66 -13.68 16.77
C PRO A 37 -2.52 -13.09 15.65
N GLN A 38 -3.50 -13.85 15.17
CA GLN A 38 -4.39 -13.49 14.07
C GLN A 38 -5.63 -14.41 14.07
N PRO A 39 -6.70 -14.07 13.32
CA PRO A 39 -7.86 -14.93 13.21
C PRO A 39 -7.55 -16.32 12.65
N ALA A 40 -8.23 -17.34 13.18
CA ALA A 40 -8.04 -18.73 12.76
C ALA A 40 -8.40 -19.01 11.28
N TRP A 41 -9.19 -18.13 10.64
CA TRP A 41 -9.55 -18.24 9.23
C TRP A 41 -8.46 -17.73 8.27
N ILE A 42 -7.42 -17.05 8.78
CA ILE A 42 -6.27 -16.65 7.96
C ILE A 42 -5.36 -17.85 7.74
N THR A 43 -5.09 -18.15 6.47
CA THR A 43 -4.21 -19.24 6.04
C THR A 43 -2.93 -18.70 5.40
N ALA A 44 -1.88 -19.52 5.34
CA ALA A 44 -0.63 -19.16 4.65
C ALA A 44 -0.89 -18.81 3.18
N SER A 45 -1.71 -19.62 2.50
CA SER A 45 -2.14 -19.34 1.13
C SER A 45 -2.86 -18.01 0.98
N SER A 46 -3.77 -17.66 1.90
CA SER A 46 -4.48 -16.38 1.80
C SER A 46 -3.54 -15.19 2.02
N ILE A 47 -2.53 -15.29 2.89
CA ILE A 47 -1.52 -14.24 3.10
C ILE A 47 -0.77 -13.99 1.79
N TYR A 48 -0.21 -15.04 1.20
CA TYR A 48 0.57 -14.96 -0.04
C TYR A 48 -0.26 -14.44 -1.23
N GLN A 49 -1.48 -14.97 -1.41
CA GLN A 49 -2.38 -14.54 -2.49
C GLN A 49 -2.83 -13.08 -2.32
N SER A 50 -3.17 -12.68 -1.10
CA SER A 50 -3.59 -11.30 -0.80
C SER A 50 -2.47 -10.32 -1.13
N TRP A 51 -1.23 -10.64 -0.71
CA TRP A 51 -0.07 -9.81 -1.02
C TRP A 51 0.11 -9.63 -2.54
N LEU A 52 0.13 -10.73 -3.31
CA LEU A 52 0.28 -10.66 -4.77
C LEU A 52 -0.80 -9.82 -5.44
N ILE A 53 -2.07 -10.06 -5.09
CA ILE A 53 -3.21 -9.35 -5.67
C ILE A 53 -3.13 -7.86 -5.34
N LEU A 54 -2.92 -7.53 -4.06
CA LEU A 54 -2.86 -6.13 -3.62
C LEU A 54 -1.66 -5.41 -4.22
N THR A 55 -0.46 -6.03 -4.26
CA THR A 55 0.71 -5.46 -4.91
C THR A 55 0.47 -5.18 -6.40
N ALA A 56 -0.22 -6.09 -7.12
CA ALA A 56 -0.59 -5.85 -8.51
C ALA A 56 -1.53 -4.64 -8.66
N ILE A 57 -2.49 -4.46 -7.74
CA ILE A 57 -3.36 -3.28 -7.68
C ILE A 57 -2.54 -2.01 -7.42
N GLY A 58 -1.59 -2.04 -6.49
CA GLY A 58 -0.70 -0.91 -6.19
C GLY A 58 0.16 -0.48 -7.37
N ILE A 59 0.78 -1.44 -8.07
CA ILE A 59 1.54 -1.20 -9.31
C ILE A 59 0.64 -0.60 -10.39
N THR A 60 -0.57 -1.13 -10.56
CA THR A 60 -1.56 -0.59 -11.50
C THR A 60 -1.90 0.87 -11.16
N GLY A 61 -2.10 1.18 -9.87
CA GLY A 61 -2.32 2.54 -9.39
C GLY A 61 -1.19 3.51 -9.76
N TYR A 62 0.07 3.08 -9.68
CA TYR A 62 1.22 3.88 -10.13
C TYR A 62 1.20 4.15 -11.63
N TRP A 63 0.92 3.14 -12.46
CA TRP A 63 0.85 3.32 -13.91
C TRP A 63 -0.29 4.27 -14.29
N LEU A 64 -1.47 4.10 -13.69
CA LEU A 64 -2.60 5.01 -13.88
C LEU A 64 -2.22 6.45 -13.51
N TYR A 65 -1.49 6.67 -12.43
CA TYR A 65 -0.98 7.99 -12.05
C TYR A 65 -0.07 8.57 -13.13
N LYS A 66 0.86 7.77 -13.66
CA LYS A 66 1.80 8.15 -14.71
C LYS A 66 1.08 8.56 -16.00
N TYR A 67 -0.01 7.88 -16.34
CA TYR A 67 -0.87 8.18 -17.49
C TYR A 67 -1.96 9.23 -17.20
N ARG A 68 -1.88 9.93 -16.07
CA ARG A 68 -2.81 11.00 -15.65
C ARG A 68 -4.27 10.54 -15.49
N LYS A 69 -4.48 9.24 -15.24
CA LYS A 69 -5.77 8.66 -14.87
C LYS A 69 -5.95 8.71 -13.36
N TYR A 70 -6.09 9.93 -12.83
CA TYR A 70 -5.86 10.20 -11.41
C TYR A 70 -6.93 9.58 -10.51
N TRP A 71 -8.22 9.62 -10.88
CA TRP A 71 -9.27 9.01 -10.06
C TRP A 71 -9.11 7.49 -9.92
N LEU A 72 -8.86 6.80 -11.03
CA LEU A 72 -8.60 5.36 -11.04
C LEU A 72 -7.31 5.04 -10.26
N SER A 73 -6.28 5.86 -10.43
CA SER A 73 -5.04 5.74 -9.67
C SER A 73 -5.28 5.81 -8.16
N TYR A 74 -6.01 6.83 -7.70
CA TYR A 74 -6.32 7.00 -6.28
C TYR A 74 -7.12 5.83 -5.72
N ALA A 75 -8.10 5.32 -6.47
CA ALA A 75 -8.86 4.15 -6.06
C ALA A 75 -7.95 2.91 -5.87
N CYS A 76 -7.09 2.61 -6.86
CA CYS A 76 -6.14 1.50 -6.76
C CYS A 76 -5.16 1.68 -5.60
N LEU A 77 -4.58 2.88 -5.44
CA LEU A 77 -3.60 3.15 -4.37
C LEU A 77 -4.25 3.14 -2.99
N LEU A 78 -5.53 3.54 -2.87
CA LEU A 78 -6.29 3.46 -1.62
C LEU A 78 -6.55 2.00 -1.24
N VAL A 79 -6.95 1.15 -2.21
CA VAL A 79 -7.09 -0.29 -1.95
C VAL A 79 -5.75 -0.90 -1.55
N TYR A 80 -4.66 -0.54 -2.25
CA TYR A 80 -3.33 -1.02 -1.91
C TYR A 80 -2.83 -0.56 -0.54
N SER A 81 -3.14 0.66 -0.09
CA SER A 81 -2.67 1.13 1.22
C SER A 81 -3.24 0.33 2.39
N PHE A 82 -4.40 -0.33 2.21
CA PHE A 82 -4.92 -1.25 3.23
C PHE A 82 -4.00 -2.46 3.48
N THR A 83 -3.14 -2.83 2.52
CA THR A 83 -2.19 -3.96 2.66
C THR A 83 -1.34 -3.84 3.92
N GLY A 84 -0.75 -2.66 4.17
CA GLY A 84 0.07 -2.44 5.37
C GLY A 84 -0.65 -1.68 6.49
N LEU A 85 -1.69 -0.89 6.20
CA LEU A 85 -2.50 -0.23 7.24
C LEU A 85 -3.26 -1.24 8.11
N ALA A 86 -3.57 -2.43 7.58
CA ALA A 86 -4.20 -3.50 8.34
C ALA A 86 -3.22 -4.25 9.25
N SER A 87 -1.89 -4.16 9.03
CA SER A 87 -0.88 -4.91 9.79
C SER A 87 -0.95 -4.68 11.32
N PRO A 88 -1.15 -3.44 11.83
CA PRO A 88 -1.39 -3.23 13.26
C PRO A 88 -2.61 -3.96 13.83
N GLY A 89 -3.54 -4.43 12.98
CA GLY A 89 -4.68 -5.24 13.37
C GLY A 89 -4.29 -6.55 14.08
N HIS A 90 -3.07 -7.05 13.91
CA HIS A 90 -2.54 -8.18 14.69
C HIS A 90 -2.64 -7.95 16.21
N TYR A 91 -2.45 -6.71 16.68
CA TYR A 91 -2.55 -6.38 18.11
C TYR A 91 -3.96 -6.46 18.68
N LEU A 92 -4.99 -6.66 17.84
CA LEU A 92 -6.35 -6.96 18.29
C LEU A 92 -6.54 -8.43 18.67
N TYR A 93 -5.58 -9.31 18.31
CA TYR A 93 -5.69 -10.76 18.48
C TYR A 93 -4.64 -11.33 19.44
N GLY A 94 -3.76 -10.50 19.99
CA GLY A 94 -2.74 -10.93 20.95
C GLY A 94 -2.20 -9.79 21.81
N THR A 95 -1.53 -10.13 22.91
CA THR A 95 -0.85 -9.17 23.78
C THR A 95 0.50 -8.79 23.20
N MET A 96 1.00 -7.60 23.51
CA MET A 96 2.30 -7.11 23.02
C MET A 96 3.46 -8.08 23.29
N SER A 97 3.43 -8.79 24.43
CA SER A 97 4.44 -9.79 24.81
C SER A 97 4.50 -11.04 23.93
N GLN A 98 3.45 -11.32 23.14
CA GLN A 98 3.43 -12.48 22.23
C GLN A 98 4.19 -12.19 20.92
N PHE A 99 4.44 -10.92 20.62
CA PHE A 99 5.15 -10.50 19.42
C PHE A 99 6.65 -10.39 19.70
N SER A 100 7.46 -10.87 18.76
CA SER A 100 8.90 -10.60 18.79
C SER A 100 9.20 -9.16 18.38
N ALA A 101 10.36 -8.63 18.76
CA ALA A 101 10.83 -7.31 18.32
C ALA A 101 10.82 -7.16 16.78
N LYS A 102 11.17 -8.24 16.06
CA LYS A 102 11.12 -8.29 14.60
C LYS A 102 9.68 -8.13 14.07
N MET A 103 8.71 -8.83 14.67
CA MET A 103 7.30 -8.72 14.28
C MET A 103 6.78 -7.30 14.48
N HIS A 104 7.11 -6.67 15.62
CA HIS A 104 6.77 -5.27 15.86
C HIS A 104 7.33 -4.36 14.76
N LEU A 105 8.61 -4.52 14.42
CA LEU A 105 9.26 -3.74 13.38
C LEU A 105 8.51 -3.86 12.05
N PHE A 106 8.24 -5.09 11.59
CA PHE A 106 7.57 -5.35 10.32
C PHE A 106 6.15 -4.80 10.27
N ILE A 107 5.38 -5.00 11.34
CA ILE A 107 4.01 -4.49 11.45
C ILE A 107 3.99 -2.95 11.37
N TRP A 108 4.91 -2.29 12.07
CA TRP A 108 4.95 -0.82 12.10
C TRP A 108 5.50 -0.21 10.81
N THR A 109 6.51 -0.82 10.18
CA THR A 109 7.00 -0.34 8.88
C THR A 109 5.95 -0.45 7.78
N ASP A 110 5.14 -1.51 7.81
CA ASP A 110 3.99 -1.67 6.91
C ASP A 110 2.96 -0.56 7.09
N GLY A 111 2.58 -0.30 8.34
CA GLY A 111 1.63 0.75 8.69
C GLY A 111 2.13 2.13 8.26
N LEU A 112 3.39 2.47 8.55
CA LEU A 112 3.96 3.78 8.23
C LEU A 112 4.15 4.00 6.71
N THR A 113 4.66 3.01 5.98
CA THR A 113 4.84 3.14 4.52
C THR A 113 3.50 3.23 3.80
N SER A 114 2.49 2.49 4.26
CA SER A 114 1.15 2.54 3.67
C SER A 114 0.41 3.82 4.05
N LEU A 115 0.61 4.34 5.26
CA LEU A 115 0.11 5.66 5.66
C LEU A 115 0.74 6.77 4.81
N ALA A 116 2.01 6.66 4.44
CA ALA A 116 2.66 7.62 3.55
C ALA A 116 2.04 7.62 2.14
N ILE A 117 1.67 6.45 1.61
CA ILE A 117 0.92 6.34 0.35
C ILE A 117 -0.46 6.99 0.48
N LEU A 118 -1.17 6.72 1.59
CA LEU A 118 -2.46 7.34 1.85
C LEU A 118 -2.34 8.88 1.94
N GLY A 119 -1.33 9.37 2.64
CA GLY A 119 -0.99 10.80 2.71
C GLY A 119 -0.69 11.40 1.33
N PHE A 120 0.03 10.67 0.47
CA PHE A 120 0.28 11.10 -0.91
C PHE A 120 -1.02 11.23 -1.72
N ILE A 121 -1.96 10.28 -1.58
CA ILE A 121 -3.27 10.34 -2.26
C ILE A 121 -3.99 11.63 -1.85
N PHE A 122 -4.15 11.88 -0.55
CA PHE A 122 -4.84 13.06 -0.06
C PHE A 122 -4.15 14.35 -0.46
N TRP A 123 -2.83 14.41 -0.37
CA TRP A 123 -2.06 15.58 -0.80
C TRP A 123 -2.24 15.85 -2.31
N SER A 124 -2.13 14.81 -3.14
CA SER A 124 -2.30 14.91 -4.59
C SER A 124 -3.72 15.31 -4.99
N ALA A 125 -4.74 14.75 -4.33
CA ALA A 125 -6.14 15.00 -4.66
C ALA A 125 -6.66 16.36 -4.14
N LEU A 126 -6.30 16.74 -2.91
CA LEU A 126 -6.88 17.90 -2.23
C LEU A 126 -6.04 19.18 -2.42
N ILE A 127 -4.71 19.05 -2.39
CA ILE A 127 -3.79 20.21 -2.47
C ILE A 127 -3.37 20.45 -3.92
N LEU A 128 -2.86 19.42 -4.60
CA LEU A 128 -2.42 19.57 -6.00
C LEU A 128 -3.58 19.55 -6.99
N LYS A 129 -4.74 18.98 -6.60
CA LYS A 129 -5.95 18.82 -7.44
C LYS A 129 -5.64 18.20 -8.81
N LYS A 130 -4.75 17.21 -8.84
CA LYS A 130 -4.25 16.61 -10.09
C LYS A 130 -5.35 16.05 -10.99
N TRP A 131 -6.42 15.55 -10.41
CA TRP A 131 -7.60 15.08 -11.13
C TRP A 131 -8.24 16.12 -12.06
N GLN A 132 -8.02 17.43 -11.85
CA GLN A 132 -8.49 18.48 -12.78
C GLN A 132 -7.67 18.55 -14.08
N GLN A 133 -6.52 17.87 -14.11
CA GLN A 133 -5.61 17.81 -15.27
C GLN A 133 -5.81 16.53 -16.08
N GLU A 134 -6.81 15.72 -15.72
CA GLU A 134 -7.17 14.51 -16.45
C GLU A 134 -7.82 14.91 -17.79
N PRO A 135 -7.36 14.37 -18.94
CA PRO A 135 -7.92 14.72 -20.24
C PRO A 135 -9.43 14.40 -20.31
N SER A 136 -10.23 15.33 -20.81
CA SER A 136 -11.66 15.10 -21.04
C SER A 136 -11.84 14.06 -22.16
N PRO A 137 -12.89 13.20 -22.10
CA PRO A 137 -13.24 12.35 -23.22
C PRO A 137 -13.43 13.12 -24.55
N THR A 138 -13.77 14.41 -24.47
CA THR A 138 -13.97 15.30 -25.63
C THR A 138 -12.67 15.85 -26.22
N ASP A 139 -11.52 15.74 -25.54
CA ASP A 139 -10.26 16.33 -26.00
C ASP A 139 -9.59 15.53 -27.15
N ASN A 140 -10.16 14.37 -27.51
CA ASN A 140 -9.67 13.48 -28.57
C ASN A 140 -10.61 13.44 -29.80
N ILE A 141 -11.48 14.44 -29.98
CA ILE A 141 -12.37 14.59 -31.15
C ILE A 141 -11.83 15.72 -32.04
#